data_AF-A0A955CSL4-F1
#
_entry.id   AF-A0A955CSL4-F1
#
_cell.length_a   1.000
_cell.length_b   1.000
_cell.length_c   1.000
_cell.angle_alpha   90.00
_cell.angle_beta   90.00
_cell.angle_gamma   90.00
#
_symmetry.space_group_name_H-M   'P 1'
#
loop_
_entity.id
_entity.type
_entity.pdbx_description
1 polymer ?
#
loop_
_entity_poly.entity_id
_entity_poly.type
_entity_poly.pdbx_seq_one_letter_code
_entity_poly.pdbx_strand_id
1 'polypeptide(L)'
;KSIKRIKDKTEDQVERLTAVKTQLYNLEREKDRANVLIDYAPAVPKGQLFVELYGVDVFHPSSGEVLSDSADGIACWFIDTDYNEESFFVRHAYFLGQSDPYKALKTTLKAEINEEAWATLNSDTSRPFKKPKGGRIAVKVINHLGDEVMKVFRVE
;
A
#
# COMPACT_ATOMS: atom_id res chain seq x y z
N LYS A 1 -16.54 38.19 21.07
CA LYS A 1 -16.59 38.17 19.58
C LYS A 1 -15.19 38.11 18.95
N SER A 2 -14.23 38.92 19.39
CA SER A 2 -12.88 38.99 18.79
C SER A 2 -12.04 37.71 18.92
N ILE A 3 -12.08 37.01 20.06
CA ILE A 3 -11.32 35.76 20.28
C ILE A 3 -11.83 34.61 19.39
N LYS A 4 -13.15 34.52 19.19
CA LYS A 4 -13.77 33.50 18.33
C LYS A 4 -13.35 33.68 16.86
N ARG A 5 -13.36 34.93 16.39
CA ARG A 5 -12.93 35.31 15.04
C ARG A 5 -11.43 35.07 14.77
N ILE A 6 -10.61 35.07 15.82
CA ILE A 6 -9.18 34.72 15.73
C ILE A 6 -9.04 33.20 15.65
N LYS A 7 -9.74 32.42 16.47
CA LYS A 7 -9.75 30.94 16.38
C LYS A 7 -10.20 30.45 15.01
N ASP A 8 -11.31 30.95 14.49
CA ASP A 8 -11.86 30.53 13.19
C ASP A 8 -10.87 30.85 12.05
N LYS A 9 -10.17 31.99 12.12
CA LYS A 9 -9.10 32.34 11.18
C LYS A 9 -7.90 31.41 11.29
N THR A 10 -7.50 31.03 12.51
CA THR A 10 -6.37 30.13 12.71
C THR A 10 -6.68 28.71 12.22
N GLU A 11 -7.89 28.21 12.45
CA GLU A 11 -8.35 26.91 11.92
C GLU A 11 -8.35 26.89 10.39
N ASP A 12 -8.93 27.92 9.74
CA ASP A 12 -8.92 28.04 8.26
C ASP A 12 -7.50 28.10 7.69
N GLN A 13 -6.56 28.76 8.38
CA GLN A 13 -5.14 28.75 7.99
C GLN A 13 -4.49 27.38 8.14
N VAL A 14 -4.79 26.64 9.21
CA VAL A 14 -4.27 25.28 9.45
C VAL A 14 -4.82 24.30 8.40
N GLU A 15 -6.10 24.40 8.07
CA GLU A 15 -6.76 23.55 7.08
C GLU A 15 -6.17 23.79 5.68
N ARG A 16 -5.95 25.05 5.29
CA ARG A 16 -5.25 25.42 4.05
C ARG A 16 -3.80 24.94 4.02
N LEU A 17 -3.05 25.09 5.12
CA LEU A 17 -1.68 24.58 5.23
C LEU A 17 -1.63 23.04 5.09
N THR A 18 -2.63 22.35 5.62
CA THR A 18 -2.75 20.89 5.50
C THR A 18 -3.04 20.50 4.05
N ALA A 19 -4.00 21.16 3.40
CA ALA A 19 -4.31 20.93 1.99
C ALA A 19 -3.11 21.16 1.07
N VAL A 20 -2.36 22.25 1.29
CA VAL A 20 -1.14 22.56 0.52
C VAL A 20 -0.05 21.52 0.76
N LYS A 21 0.15 21.05 1.99
CA LYS A 21 1.10 19.97 2.30
C LYS A 21 0.72 18.66 1.61
N THR A 22 -0.55 18.29 1.64
CA THR A 22 -1.06 17.11 0.91
C THR A 22 -0.85 17.24 -0.59
N GLN A 23 -1.07 18.43 -1.15
CA GLN A 23 -0.90 18.67 -2.58
C GLN A 23 0.57 18.66 -3.02
N LEU A 24 1.48 19.23 -2.21
CA LEU A 24 2.92 19.15 -2.42
C LEU A 24 3.43 17.71 -2.33
N TYR A 25 3.00 16.98 -1.31
CA TYR A 25 3.28 15.55 -1.16
C TYR A 25 2.86 14.77 -2.42
N ASN A 26 1.64 14.98 -2.91
CA ASN A 26 1.15 14.33 -4.13
C ASN A 26 1.95 14.72 -5.40
N LEU A 27 2.45 15.94 -5.49
CA LEU A 27 3.27 16.42 -6.63
C LEU A 27 4.70 15.86 -6.60
N GLU A 28 5.29 15.69 -5.42
CA GLU A 28 6.56 15.00 -5.24
C GLU A 28 6.41 13.51 -5.58
N ARG A 29 5.28 12.89 -5.18
CA ARG A 29 4.87 11.52 -5.47
C ARG A 29 4.74 11.20 -6.97
N GLU A 30 4.34 12.16 -7.80
CA GLU A 30 4.24 11.98 -9.26
C GLU A 30 5.59 11.80 -9.95
N LYS A 31 6.70 12.22 -9.33
CA LYS A 31 8.04 12.16 -9.93
C LYS A 31 8.75 10.82 -9.77
N ASP A 32 8.41 10.03 -8.74
CA ASP A 32 9.05 8.74 -8.43
C ASP A 32 8.26 7.52 -8.97
N ARG A 33 7.69 7.64 -10.18
CA ARG A 33 6.92 6.57 -10.81
C ARG A 33 7.78 5.35 -11.15
N ALA A 34 7.91 4.45 -10.18
CA ALA A 34 8.38 3.08 -10.34
C ALA A 34 7.64 2.13 -9.38
N ASN A 35 6.36 1.87 -9.69
CA ASN A 35 5.50 0.70 -9.37
C ASN A 35 5.26 0.25 -7.92
N VAL A 36 5.88 0.84 -6.91
CA VAL A 36 5.49 0.72 -5.49
C VAL A 36 6.14 1.90 -4.80
N LEU A 37 5.35 2.72 -4.11
CA LEU A 37 5.88 3.82 -3.31
C LEU A 37 5.78 3.44 -1.83
N ILE A 38 6.88 3.69 -1.11
CA ILE A 38 6.91 3.67 0.35
C ILE A 38 7.11 5.11 0.76
N ASP A 39 6.15 5.67 1.45
CA ASP A 39 6.20 7.06 1.86
C ASP A 39 5.63 7.22 3.28
N TYR A 40 5.89 8.37 3.88
CA TYR A 40 5.37 8.80 5.17
C TYR A 40 4.13 9.67 4.95
N ALA A 41 2.95 9.06 4.92
CA ALA A 41 1.71 9.82 4.78
C ALA A 41 1.37 10.55 6.10
N PRO A 42 0.74 11.73 6.03
CA PRO A 42 0.37 12.51 7.22
C PRO A 42 -0.62 11.81 8.17
N ALA A 43 -1.30 10.75 7.72
CA ALA A 43 -2.20 9.92 8.54
C ALA A 43 -1.49 8.77 9.29
N VAL A 44 -0.19 8.59 9.09
CA VAL A 44 0.59 7.50 9.70
C VAL A 44 1.17 7.96 11.05
N PRO A 45 0.99 7.19 12.14
CA PRO A 45 1.61 7.52 13.41
C PRO A 45 3.13 7.69 13.28
N LYS A 46 3.68 8.71 13.95
CA LYS A 46 5.11 9.04 13.88
C LYS A 46 6.00 7.81 14.15
N GLY A 47 6.92 7.51 13.23
CA GLY A 47 7.84 6.38 13.32
C GLY A 47 7.29 5.05 12.78
N GLN A 48 6.10 5.05 12.18
CA GLN A 48 5.57 3.93 11.41
C GLN A 48 5.67 4.19 9.91
N LEU A 49 5.61 3.10 9.15
CA LEU A 49 5.62 3.04 7.70
C LEU A 49 4.31 2.42 7.22
N PHE A 50 3.97 2.66 5.97
CA PHE A 50 2.93 1.93 5.26
C PHE A 50 3.37 1.76 3.80
N VAL A 51 2.69 0.89 3.06
CA VAL A 51 2.91 0.67 1.63
C VAL A 51 1.62 0.95 0.90
N GLU A 52 1.69 1.66 -0.22
CA GLU A 52 0.58 1.85 -1.14
C GLU A 52 0.96 1.24 -2.50
N LEU A 53 0.10 0.37 -3.00
CA LEU A 53 0.28 -0.36 -4.24
C LEU A 53 -0.44 0.35 -5.38
N TYR A 54 0.31 0.80 -6.39
CA TYR A 54 -0.24 1.56 -7.52
C TYR A 54 -0.60 0.69 -8.73
N GLY A 55 -0.02 -0.51 -8.83
CA GLY A 55 -0.15 -1.39 -9.98
C GLY A 55 1.04 -2.33 -10.09
N VAL A 56 1.10 -3.07 -11.19
CA VAL A 56 2.22 -3.97 -11.51
C VAL A 56 2.52 -3.92 -13.00
N ASP A 57 3.80 -3.88 -13.35
CA ASP A 57 4.25 -4.03 -14.74
C ASP A 57 4.51 -5.51 -15.01
N VAL A 58 3.82 -6.07 -16.00
CA VAL A 58 3.99 -7.45 -16.46
C VAL A 58 4.72 -7.45 -17.79
N PHE A 59 5.85 -8.14 -17.87
CA PHE A 59 6.58 -8.33 -19.11
C PHE A 59 6.07 -9.57 -19.85
N HIS A 60 5.60 -9.40 -21.09
CA HIS A 60 5.20 -10.49 -21.97
C HIS A 60 6.40 -10.95 -22.81
N PRO A 61 7.01 -12.12 -22.54
CA PRO A 61 8.23 -12.54 -23.24
C PRO A 61 8.00 -12.88 -24.72
N SER A 62 6.76 -13.20 -25.11
CA SER A 62 6.41 -13.51 -26.50
C SER A 62 6.31 -12.27 -27.39
N SER A 63 5.87 -11.13 -26.85
CA SER A 63 5.78 -9.85 -27.59
C SER A 63 6.95 -8.91 -27.30
N GLY A 64 7.65 -9.10 -26.18
CA GLY A 64 8.68 -8.18 -25.70
C GLY A 64 8.12 -6.89 -25.10
N GLU A 65 6.81 -6.82 -24.88
CA GLU A 65 6.13 -5.63 -24.35
C GLU A 65 6.02 -5.68 -22.82
N VAL A 66 6.09 -4.51 -22.19
CA VAL A 66 5.75 -4.32 -20.79
C VAL A 66 4.35 -3.71 -20.74
N LEU A 67 3.41 -4.41 -20.12
CA LEU A 67 2.07 -3.90 -19.86
C LEU A 67 1.98 -3.49 -18.40
N SER A 68 1.73 -2.21 -18.16
CA SER A 68 1.36 -1.70 -16.85
C SER A 68 -0.10 -2.02 -16.58
N ASP A 69 -0.37 -2.83 -15.58
CA ASP A 69 -1.71 -3.08 -15.09
C ASP A 69 -2.01 -2.19 -13.87
N SER A 70 -3.26 -1.74 -13.74
CA SER A 70 -3.70 -1.02 -12.55
C SER A 70 -3.79 -1.98 -11.36
N ALA A 71 -4.08 -1.44 -10.17
CA ALA A 71 -4.37 -2.25 -8.99
C ALA A 71 -5.50 -3.29 -9.22
N ASP A 72 -6.36 -3.08 -10.23
CA ASP A 72 -7.48 -3.98 -10.56
C ASP A 72 -7.02 -5.33 -11.15
N GLY A 73 -5.81 -5.41 -11.73
CA GLY A 73 -5.23 -6.66 -12.25
C GLY A 73 -4.59 -7.55 -11.18
N ILE A 74 -4.58 -7.09 -9.92
CA ILE A 74 -3.88 -7.72 -8.82
C ILE A 74 -4.84 -8.64 -8.06
N ALA A 75 -4.52 -9.93 -8.03
CA ALA A 75 -5.29 -10.88 -7.23
C ALA A 75 -5.02 -10.67 -5.74
N CYS A 76 -3.73 -10.63 -5.37
CA CYS A 76 -3.29 -10.39 -4.01
C CYS A 76 -1.89 -9.82 -3.94
N TRP A 77 -1.58 -9.22 -2.80
CA TRP A 77 -0.25 -8.73 -2.49
C TRP A 77 0.08 -8.90 -1.02
N PHE A 78 1.37 -9.00 -0.73
CA PHE A 78 1.92 -9.35 0.57
C PHE A 78 3.08 -8.45 0.93
N ILE A 79 3.27 -8.24 2.24
CA ILE A 79 4.38 -7.47 2.77
C ILE A 79 5.13 -8.32 3.80
N ASP A 80 6.43 -8.42 3.59
CA ASP A 80 7.41 -8.76 4.61
C ASP A 80 7.95 -7.44 5.19
N THR A 81 7.52 -7.09 6.40
CA THR A 81 7.86 -5.82 7.04
C THR A 81 9.22 -5.81 7.73
N ASP A 82 9.98 -6.91 7.71
CA ASP A 82 11.33 -7.04 8.31
C ASP A 82 12.09 -8.13 7.54
N TYR A 83 12.37 -7.83 6.27
CA TYR A 83 12.87 -8.79 5.31
C TYR A 83 14.35 -9.07 5.54
N ASN A 84 14.68 -10.33 5.76
CA ASN A 84 16.03 -10.78 6.12
C ASN A 84 16.90 -11.17 4.91
N GLU A 85 16.41 -10.99 3.68
CA GLU A 85 17.08 -11.37 2.42
C GLU A 85 17.19 -12.88 2.15
N GLU A 86 16.75 -13.74 3.07
CA GLU A 86 16.81 -15.20 2.90
C GLU A 86 15.45 -15.80 2.56
N SER A 87 14.39 -15.31 3.20
CA SER A 87 13.05 -15.89 3.08
C SER A 87 11.99 -14.82 3.21
N PHE A 88 10.92 -14.96 2.42
CA PHE A 88 9.79 -14.07 2.46
C PHE A 88 8.76 -14.57 3.47
N PHE A 89 8.53 -13.81 4.54
CA PHE A 89 7.50 -14.12 5.52
C PHE A 89 6.33 -13.16 5.36
N VAL A 90 5.17 -13.70 4.97
CA VAL A 90 3.92 -12.94 4.87
C VAL A 90 3.56 -12.42 6.26
N ARG A 91 3.73 -11.12 6.48
CA ARG A 91 3.29 -10.44 7.71
C ARG A 91 2.00 -9.68 7.49
N HIS A 92 1.85 -9.05 6.32
CA HIS A 92 0.60 -8.45 5.87
C HIS A 92 0.15 -9.10 4.55
N ALA A 93 -1.15 -9.21 4.34
CA ALA A 93 -1.77 -9.79 3.15
C ALA A 93 -3.01 -8.97 2.76
N TYR A 94 -3.19 -8.78 1.46
CA TYR A 94 -4.27 -7.99 0.88
C TYR A 94 -4.74 -8.58 -0.44
N PHE A 95 -6.01 -8.39 -0.79
CA PHE A 95 -6.68 -9.03 -1.92
C PHE A 95 -7.55 -8.01 -2.66
N LEU A 96 -7.20 -7.67 -3.90
CA LEU A 96 -7.84 -6.61 -4.69
C LEU A 96 -8.76 -7.15 -5.81
N GLY A 97 -8.75 -8.48 -6.02
CA GLY A 97 -9.38 -9.12 -7.16
C GLY A 97 -10.90 -8.96 -7.28
N GLN A 98 -11.36 -8.76 -8.53
CA GLN A 98 -12.76 -8.88 -8.92
C GLN A 98 -13.21 -10.35 -8.95
N SER A 99 -14.50 -10.63 -8.67
CA SER A 99 -15.13 -11.97 -8.75
C SER A 99 -14.85 -12.97 -7.61
N ASP A 100 -14.93 -12.53 -6.35
CA ASP A 100 -14.93 -13.42 -5.17
C ASP A 100 -13.74 -14.41 -5.11
N PRO A 101 -12.47 -13.91 -5.17
CA PRO A 101 -11.27 -14.73 -4.98
C PRO A 101 -11.25 -15.46 -3.61
N TYR A 102 -12.16 -15.06 -2.72
CA TYR A 102 -12.29 -15.52 -1.35
C TYR A 102 -12.97 -16.88 -1.20
N LYS A 103 -13.73 -17.38 -2.20
CA LYS A 103 -14.31 -18.74 -2.09
C LYS A 103 -13.23 -19.80 -1.87
N ALA A 104 -12.08 -19.68 -2.53
CA ALA A 104 -10.94 -20.58 -2.33
C ALA A 104 -10.21 -20.31 -1.00
N LEU A 105 -10.05 -19.05 -0.62
CA LEU A 105 -9.33 -18.66 0.61
C LEU A 105 -10.12 -19.00 1.89
N LYS A 106 -11.43 -18.73 1.93
CA LYS A 106 -12.36 -19.09 3.02
C LYS A 106 -12.37 -20.59 3.27
N THR A 107 -12.39 -21.37 2.17
CA THR A 107 -12.34 -22.83 2.21
C THR A 107 -11.01 -23.31 2.80
N THR A 108 -9.91 -22.68 2.39
CA THR A 108 -8.56 -23.04 2.85
C THR A 108 -8.30 -22.64 4.31
N LEU A 109 -8.72 -21.44 4.72
CA LEU A 109 -8.48 -20.91 6.07
C LEU A 109 -9.43 -21.50 7.12
N LYS A 110 -10.51 -22.20 6.73
CA LYS A 110 -11.53 -22.80 7.61
C LYS A 110 -12.04 -21.87 8.72
N ALA A 111 -11.93 -20.56 8.51
CA ALA A 111 -12.23 -19.55 9.50
C ALA A 111 -13.34 -18.66 8.94
N GLU A 112 -14.36 -18.41 9.74
CA GLU A 112 -15.33 -17.34 9.48
C GLU A 112 -14.61 -16.00 9.67
N ILE A 113 -14.00 -15.48 8.60
CA ILE A 113 -13.49 -14.11 8.61
C ILE A 113 -14.70 -13.18 8.60
N ASN A 114 -14.83 -12.38 9.66
CA ASN A 114 -15.81 -11.31 9.79
C ASN A 114 -15.71 -10.34 8.59
N GLU A 115 -16.85 -9.89 8.06
CA GLU A 115 -16.92 -8.91 6.95
C GLU A 115 -16.11 -7.63 7.22
N GLU A 116 -16.04 -7.19 8.47
CA GLU A 116 -15.22 -6.04 8.86
C GLU A 116 -13.72 -6.32 8.69
N ALA A 117 -13.27 -7.53 9.06
CA ALA A 117 -11.90 -7.96 8.82
C ALA A 117 -11.61 -8.08 7.32
N TRP A 118 -12.60 -8.50 6.51
CA TRP A 118 -12.47 -8.54 5.05
C TRP A 118 -12.29 -7.15 4.43
N ALA A 119 -13.08 -6.15 4.85
CA ALA A 119 -12.94 -4.79 4.34
C ALA A 119 -11.52 -4.23 4.53
N THR A 120 -10.81 -4.67 5.57
CA THR A 120 -9.42 -4.27 5.79
C THR A 120 -8.38 -5.04 4.98
N LEU A 121 -8.75 -6.19 4.42
CA LEU A 121 -7.90 -7.02 3.54
C LEU A 121 -8.09 -6.63 2.07
N ASN A 122 -9.23 -6.06 1.69
CA ASN A 122 -9.45 -5.48 0.38
C ASN A 122 -8.96 -4.02 0.34
N SER A 123 -7.64 -3.86 0.27
CA SER A 123 -6.99 -2.56 0.26
C SER A 123 -5.71 -2.60 -0.57
N ASP A 124 -5.50 -1.55 -1.34
CA ASP A 124 -4.24 -1.26 -2.04
C ASP A 124 -3.22 -0.60 -1.09
N THR A 125 -3.70 -0.21 0.09
CA THR A 125 -2.93 0.49 1.10
C THR A 125 -2.78 -0.39 2.34
N SER A 126 -1.56 -0.53 2.81
CA SER A 126 -1.28 -1.34 3.99
C SER A 126 -1.72 -0.65 5.27
N ARG A 127 -1.99 -1.46 6.29
CA ARG A 127 -2.00 -0.97 7.67
C ARG A 127 -0.61 -0.44 8.02
N PRO A 128 -0.50 0.60 8.86
CA PRO A 128 0.77 1.06 9.38
C PRO A 128 1.53 -0.04 10.13
N PHE A 129 2.85 -0.07 10.01
CA PHE A 129 3.74 -0.99 10.72
C PHE A 129 5.00 -0.27 11.20
N LYS A 130 5.65 -0.83 12.23
CA LYS A 130 6.91 -0.29 12.74
C LYS A 130 8.01 -0.45 11.71
N LYS A 131 8.87 0.56 11.60
CA LYS A 131 10.07 0.46 10.78
C LYS A 131 10.94 -0.73 11.23
N PRO A 132 11.38 -1.60 10.29
CA PRO A 132 12.22 -2.74 10.62
C PRO A 132 13.59 -2.33 11.12
N LYS A 133 14.16 -3.12 12.04
CA LYS A 133 15.54 -2.93 12.50
C LYS A 133 16.54 -3.24 11.39
N GLY A 134 16.23 -4.21 10.52
CA GLY A 134 17.05 -4.54 9.35
C GLY A 134 17.02 -3.49 8.24
N GLY A 135 16.13 -2.49 8.34
CA GLY A 135 16.00 -1.41 7.37
C GLY A 135 15.52 -1.88 5.99
N ARG A 136 14.88 -3.06 5.90
CA ARG A 136 14.39 -3.63 4.65
C ARG A 136 12.97 -4.16 4.79
N ILE A 137 12.18 -3.91 3.75
CA ILE A 137 10.90 -4.57 3.55
C ILE A 137 10.87 -5.21 2.16
N ALA A 138 10.06 -6.23 1.98
CA ALA A 138 9.76 -6.80 0.67
C ALA A 138 8.26 -6.77 0.41
N VAL A 139 7.90 -6.42 -0.82
CA VAL A 139 6.51 -6.42 -1.31
C VAL A 139 6.43 -7.44 -2.42
N LYS A 140 5.52 -8.39 -2.29
CA LYS A 140 5.23 -9.41 -3.30
C LYS A 140 3.82 -9.18 -3.84
N VAL A 141 3.67 -9.20 -5.16
CA VAL A 141 2.40 -9.00 -5.87
C VAL A 141 2.16 -10.22 -6.75
N ILE A 142 0.91 -10.69 -6.77
CA ILE A 142 0.48 -11.81 -7.60
C ILE A 142 -0.73 -11.37 -8.42
N ASN A 143 -0.66 -11.52 -9.73
CA ASN A 143 -1.78 -11.23 -10.64
C ASN A 143 -2.78 -12.40 -10.69
N HIS A 144 -3.88 -12.24 -11.42
CA HIS A 144 -4.90 -13.28 -11.59
C HIS A 144 -4.44 -14.52 -12.36
N LEU A 145 -3.36 -14.42 -13.14
CA LEU A 145 -2.77 -15.53 -13.89
C LEU A 145 -1.81 -16.37 -13.02
N GLY A 146 -1.48 -15.89 -11.82
CA GLY A 146 -0.51 -16.51 -10.92
C GLY A 146 0.92 -16.06 -11.16
N ASP A 147 1.16 -15.04 -12.00
CA ASP A 147 2.49 -14.45 -12.13
C ASP A 147 2.83 -13.68 -10.86
N GLU A 148 4.04 -13.90 -10.35
CA GLU A 148 4.53 -13.25 -9.14
C GLU A 148 5.67 -12.28 -9.44
N VAL A 149 5.60 -11.09 -8.84
CA VAL A 149 6.71 -10.12 -8.81
C VAL A 149 6.99 -9.75 -7.37
N MET A 150 8.27 -9.61 -7.03
CA MET A 150 8.69 -9.14 -5.71
C MET A 150 9.68 -7.99 -5.84
N LYS A 151 9.51 -6.96 -5.03
CA LYS A 151 10.42 -5.83 -4.92
C LYS A 151 10.85 -5.64 -3.48
N VAL A 152 12.15 -5.45 -3.28
CA VAL A 152 12.76 -5.18 -1.96
C VAL A 152 13.07 -3.69 -1.88
N PHE A 153 12.80 -3.11 -0.72
CA PHE A 153 13.03 -1.70 -0.45
C PHE A 153 13.89 -1.53 0.79
N ARG A 154 14.79 -0.56 0.73
CA ARG A 154 15.50 -0.06 1.91
C ARG A 154 14.70 1.11 2.49
N VAL A 155 14.53 1.10 3.81
CA VAL A 155 13.78 2.10 4.56
C VAL A 155 14.69 2.71 5.63
N GLU A 156 15.10 3.95 5.40
CA GLU A 156 16.09 4.69 6.21
C GLU A 156 15.52 5.52 7.34
#